data_AF-A0A9X3GUA4-F1
#
_entry.id   AF-A0A9X3GUA4-F1
#
_cell.length_a   1.000
_cell.length_b   1.000
_cell.length_c   1.000
_cell.angle_alpha   90.00
_cell.angle_beta   90.00
_cell.angle_gamma   90.00
#
_symmetry.space_group_name_H-M   'P 1'
#
loop_
_entity.id
_entity.type
_entity.pdbx_description
1 polymer ?
#
loop_
_entity_poly.entity_id
_entity_poly.type
_entity_poly.pdbx_seq_one_letter_code
_entity_poly.pdbx_strand_id
1 'polypeptide(L)'
;MALDFFGDARHSAGIAEERTRWQEQRIADVQADAKRQIANAERGTDAVSASAARLIALLPAILKSERSVSDYAKTPAGAVMCRDAARVREIDALDQFLFTPSTAASLGGKPVYPDAAAATAQR
;
A
#
# COMPACT_ATOMS: atom_id res chain seq x y z
N MET A 1 -53.16 47.83 6.65
CA MET A 1 -52.50 47.84 5.32
C MET A 1 -51.00 48.15 5.38
N ALA A 2 -50.47 48.93 6.36
CA ALA A 2 -49.02 49.13 6.48
C ALA A 2 -48.27 47.96 7.14
N LEU A 3 -48.89 47.26 8.10
CA LEU A 3 -48.26 46.16 8.86
C LEU A 3 -47.92 44.94 7.99
N ASP A 4 -48.77 44.62 7.00
CA ASP A 4 -48.58 43.47 6.11
C ASP A 4 -47.34 43.65 5.21
N PHE A 5 -47.10 44.88 4.75
CA PHE A 5 -45.95 45.23 3.91
C PHE A 5 -44.60 45.08 4.64
N PHE A 6 -44.55 45.43 5.93
CA PHE A 6 -43.34 45.24 6.75
C PHE A 6 -43.09 43.79 7.15
N GLY A 7 -44.14 42.97 7.20
CA GLY A 7 -44.04 41.52 7.41
C GLY A 7 -43.41 40.81 6.22
N ASP A 8 -43.91 41.09 5.01
CA ASP A 8 -43.38 40.56 3.76
C ASP A 8 -41.93 40.99 3.49
N ALA A 9 -41.58 42.25 3.80
CA ALA A 9 -40.21 42.73 3.66
C ALA A 9 -39.22 42.00 4.59
N ARG A 10 -39.61 41.74 5.84
CA ARG A 10 -38.78 40.96 6.78
C ARG A 10 -38.67 39.48 6.38
N HIS A 11 -39.79 38.90 5.94
CA HIS A 11 -39.80 37.51 5.47
C HIS A 11 -38.90 37.32 4.25
N SER A 12 -39.02 38.19 3.23
CA SER A 12 -38.19 38.15 2.03
C SER A 12 -36.70 38.40 2.32
N ALA A 13 -36.37 39.29 3.25
CA ALA A 13 -35.00 39.50 3.71
C ALA A 13 -34.42 38.23 4.37
N GLY A 14 -35.19 37.55 5.22
CA GLY A 14 -34.78 36.28 5.84
C GLY A 14 -34.50 35.18 4.81
N ILE A 15 -35.37 35.03 3.80
CA ILE A 15 -35.15 34.07 2.70
C ILE A 15 -33.91 34.41 1.88
N ALA A 16 -33.63 35.71 1.65
CA ALA A 16 -32.43 36.14 0.93
C ALA A 16 -31.13 35.85 1.70
N GLU A 17 -31.14 36.04 3.03
CA GLU A 17 -30.01 35.69 3.90
C GLU A 17 -29.75 34.18 3.92
N GLU A 18 -30.79 33.35 4.06
CA GLU A 18 -30.66 31.90 4.03
C GLU A 18 -30.12 31.39 2.69
N ARG A 19 -30.60 31.95 1.58
CA ARG A 19 -30.08 31.63 0.24
C ARG A 19 -28.61 32.00 0.10
N THR A 20 -28.21 33.18 0.59
CA THR A 20 -26.81 33.62 0.55
C THR A 20 -25.92 32.65 1.33
N ARG A 21 -26.30 32.28 2.56
CA ARG A 21 -25.56 31.29 3.35
C ARG A 21 -25.44 29.94 2.66
N TRP A 22 -26.51 29.48 2.02
CA TRP A 22 -26.51 28.23 1.24
C TRP A 22 -25.57 28.30 0.03
N GLN A 23 -25.52 29.44 -0.66
CA GLN A 23 -24.60 29.63 -1.79
C GLN A 23 -23.15 29.68 -1.33
N GLU A 24 -22.85 30.35 -0.22
CA GLU A 24 -21.52 30.38 0.38
C GLU A 24 -21.03 28.97 0.76
N GLN A 25 -21.89 28.18 1.40
CA GLN A 25 -21.59 26.78 1.73
C GLN A 25 -21.34 25.94 0.47
N ARG A 26 -22.20 26.07 -0.55
CA ARG A 26 -22.01 25.37 -1.83
C ARG A 26 -20.69 25.74 -2.51
N ILE A 27 -20.31 27.01 -2.49
CA ILE A 27 -19.02 27.45 -3.06
C ILE A 27 -17.86 26.81 -2.28
N ALA A 28 -17.93 26.79 -0.95
CA ALA A 28 -16.92 26.17 -0.11
C ALA A 28 -16.80 24.65 -0.38
N ASP A 29 -17.94 23.96 -0.51
CA ASP A 29 -17.98 22.52 -0.80
C ASP A 29 -17.37 22.20 -2.16
N VAL A 30 -17.74 22.96 -3.21
CA VAL A 30 -17.17 22.78 -4.56
C VAL A 30 -15.66 23.03 -4.55
N GLN A 31 -15.18 24.04 -3.82
CA GLN A 31 -13.74 24.29 -3.69
C GLN A 31 -13.03 23.16 -2.93
N ALA A 32 -13.63 22.63 -1.88
CA ALA A 32 -13.07 21.50 -1.13
C ALA A 32 -13.01 20.24 -1.99
N ASP A 33 -14.06 19.95 -2.77
CA ASP A 33 -14.10 18.84 -3.71
C ASP A 33 -13.05 18.96 -4.81
N ALA A 34 -12.92 20.14 -5.42
CA ALA A 34 -11.89 20.39 -6.42
C ALA A 34 -10.47 20.14 -5.86
N LYS A 35 -10.18 20.64 -4.65
CA LYS A 35 -8.89 20.39 -3.97
C LYS A 35 -8.66 18.90 -3.71
N ARG A 36 -9.69 18.17 -3.27
CA ARG A 36 -9.62 16.71 -3.07
C ARG A 36 -9.32 15.97 -4.37
N GLN A 37 -9.97 16.36 -5.47
CA GLN A 37 -9.74 15.72 -6.77
C GLN A 37 -8.31 15.94 -7.27
N ILE A 38 -7.78 17.16 -7.14
CA ILE A 38 -6.39 17.47 -7.50
C ILE A 38 -5.41 16.64 -6.66
N ALA A 39 -5.56 16.66 -5.33
CA ALA A 39 -4.70 15.88 -4.44
C ALA A 39 -4.79 14.36 -4.69
N ASN A 40 -5.96 13.86 -5.11
CA ASN A 40 -6.11 12.45 -5.49
C ASN A 40 -5.36 12.13 -6.79
N ALA A 41 -5.44 13.02 -7.77
CA ALA A 41 -4.72 12.86 -9.03
C ALA A 41 -3.20 12.86 -8.81
N GLU A 42 -2.68 13.80 -8.02
CA GLU A 42 -1.26 13.88 -7.64
C GLU A 42 -0.78 12.61 -6.91
N ARG A 43 -1.56 12.13 -5.92
CA ARG A 43 -1.25 10.86 -5.25
C ARG A 43 -1.22 9.67 -6.20
N GLY A 44 -2.12 9.65 -7.18
CA GLY A 44 -2.15 8.63 -8.23
C GLY A 44 -0.89 8.66 -9.08
N THR A 45 -0.48 9.86 -9.54
CA THR A 45 0.74 10.02 -10.34
C THR A 45 2.00 9.64 -9.58
N ASP A 46 2.08 10.02 -8.30
CA ASP A 46 3.23 9.69 -7.44
C ASP A 46 3.31 8.20 -7.14
N ALA A 47 2.17 7.53 -6.94
CA ALA A 47 2.14 6.09 -6.74
C ALA A 47 2.65 5.33 -7.97
N VAL A 48 2.25 5.75 -9.17
CA VAL A 48 2.70 5.16 -10.43
C VAL A 48 4.20 5.38 -10.64
N SER A 49 4.68 6.61 -10.43
CA SER A 49 6.11 6.93 -10.59
C SER A 49 6.98 6.16 -9.59
N ALA A 50 6.57 6.08 -8.32
CA ALA A 50 7.25 5.32 -7.29
C ALA A 50 7.26 3.81 -7.60
N SER A 51 6.16 3.26 -8.10
CA SER A 51 6.09 1.87 -8.52
C SER A 51 7.04 1.56 -9.68
N ALA A 52 7.06 2.43 -10.71
CA ALA A 52 7.98 2.29 -11.83
C ALA A 52 9.44 2.37 -11.38
N ALA A 53 9.79 3.32 -10.50
CA ALA A 53 11.13 3.45 -9.95
C ALA A 53 11.57 2.20 -9.17
N ARG A 54 10.67 1.60 -8.37
CA ARG A 54 10.95 0.33 -7.68
C ARG A 54 11.21 -0.82 -8.64
N LEU A 55 10.41 -0.95 -9.69
CA LEU A 55 10.61 -1.99 -10.70
C LEU A 55 11.96 -1.83 -11.43
N ILE A 56 12.30 -0.60 -11.82
CA ILE A 56 13.59 -0.28 -12.45
C ILE A 56 14.75 -0.63 -11.50
N ALA A 57 14.64 -0.30 -10.21
CA ALA A 57 15.66 -0.61 -9.21
C ALA A 57 15.84 -2.13 -9.00
N LEU A 58 14.77 -2.92 -9.12
CA LEU A 58 14.80 -4.38 -8.94
C LEU A 58 15.24 -5.13 -10.21
N LEU A 59 15.05 -4.54 -11.39
CA LEU A 59 15.32 -5.21 -12.67
C LEU A 59 16.73 -5.81 -12.78
N PRO A 60 17.82 -5.15 -12.36
CA PRO A 60 19.16 -5.74 -12.41
C PRO A 60 19.29 -7.00 -11.53
N ALA A 61 18.66 -7.00 -10.35
CA ALA A 61 18.69 -8.14 -9.44
C ALA A 61 17.89 -9.32 -10.01
N ILE A 62 16.73 -9.05 -10.62
CA ILE A 62 15.91 -10.05 -11.31
C ILE A 62 16.72 -10.72 -12.43
N LEU A 63 17.31 -9.91 -13.33
CA LEU A 63 18.10 -10.42 -14.44
C LEU A 63 19.35 -11.19 -13.97
N LYS A 64 20.00 -10.74 -12.90
CA LYS A 64 21.14 -11.46 -12.31
C LYS A 64 20.71 -12.80 -11.71
N SER A 65 19.58 -12.83 -11.00
CA SER A 65 19.03 -14.06 -10.42
C SER A 65 18.68 -15.07 -11.51
N GLU A 66 17.97 -14.63 -12.54
CA GLU A 66 17.60 -15.49 -13.67
C GLU A 66 18.83 -16.08 -14.36
N ARG A 67 19.83 -15.23 -14.67
CA ARG A 67 21.10 -15.69 -15.23
C ARG A 67 21.78 -16.68 -14.32
N SER A 68 21.85 -16.40 -13.02
CA SER A 68 22.49 -17.30 -12.04
C SER A 68 21.82 -18.67 -12.00
N VAL A 69 20.49 -18.72 -12.03
CA VAL A 69 19.74 -19.99 -12.06
C VAL A 69 19.98 -20.72 -13.38
N SER A 70 19.95 -20.01 -14.51
CA SER A 70 20.22 -20.58 -15.83
C SER A 70 21.63 -21.17 -15.92
N ASP A 71 22.63 -20.45 -15.42
CA ASP A 71 24.02 -20.89 -15.44
C ASP A 71 24.24 -22.07 -14.49
N TYR A 72 23.61 -22.07 -13.31
CA TYR A 72 23.63 -23.21 -12.39
C TYR A 72 23.00 -24.46 -13.03
N ALA A 73 21.85 -24.31 -13.69
CA ALA A 73 21.16 -25.43 -14.35
C ALA A 73 21.99 -26.10 -15.45
N LYS A 74 22.92 -25.37 -16.10
CA LYS A 74 23.85 -25.93 -17.09
C LYS A 74 24.99 -26.75 -16.46
N THR A 75 25.20 -26.66 -15.15
CA THR A 75 26.24 -27.44 -14.46
C THR A 75 25.80 -28.90 -14.26
N PRO A 76 26.75 -29.85 -14.12
CA PRO A 76 26.41 -31.24 -13.80
C PRO A 76 25.57 -31.39 -12.52
N ALA A 77 25.79 -30.54 -11.52
CA ALA A 77 25.02 -30.53 -10.28
C ALA A 77 23.59 -30.00 -10.49
N GLY A 78 23.41 -28.98 -11.34
CA GLY A 78 22.11 -28.42 -11.69
C GLY A 78 21.31 -29.25 -12.70
N ALA A 79 21.97 -30.13 -13.45
CA ALA A 79 21.34 -31.10 -14.35
C ALA A 79 20.75 -32.31 -13.62
N VAL A 80 21.08 -32.50 -12.33
CA VAL A 80 20.45 -33.52 -11.50
C VAL A 80 18.99 -33.13 -11.31
N MET A 81 18.06 -34.00 -11.73
CA MET A 81 16.64 -33.83 -11.45
C MET A 81 16.44 -33.57 -9.95
N CYS A 82 15.57 -32.62 -9.61
CA CYS A 82 15.15 -32.42 -8.22
C CYS A 82 14.80 -33.79 -7.62
N ARG A 83 15.21 -34.03 -6.37
CA ARG A 83 15.04 -35.33 -5.71
C ARG A 83 13.61 -35.84 -5.92
N ASP A 84 13.48 -37.15 -6.11
CA ASP A 84 12.18 -37.80 -6.30
C ASP A 84 11.18 -37.33 -5.23
N ALA A 85 9.91 -37.14 -5.63
CA ALA A 85 8.87 -36.62 -4.75
C ALA A 85 8.67 -37.47 -3.49
N ALA A 86 9.01 -38.77 -3.51
CA ALA A 86 9.04 -39.61 -2.32
C ALA A 86 10.15 -39.18 -1.35
N ARG A 87 11.35 -38.90 -1.87
CA ARG A 87 12.50 -38.47 -1.05
C ARG A 87 12.30 -37.08 -0.46
N VAL A 88 11.60 -36.18 -1.15
CA VAL A 88 11.21 -34.87 -0.58
C VAL A 88 10.24 -35.07 0.59
N ARG A 89 9.22 -35.92 0.41
CA ARG A 89 8.25 -36.25 1.46
C ARG A 89 8.88 -36.93 2.69
N GLU A 90 9.87 -37.78 2.48
CA GLU A 90 10.64 -38.39 3.59
C GLU A 90 11.45 -37.35 4.36
N ILE A 91 12.05 -36.38 3.67
CA ILE A 91 12.77 -35.28 4.33
C ILE A 91 11.80 -34.41 5.11
N ASP A 92 10.65 -34.05 4.54
CA ASP A 92 9.62 -33.27 5.24
C ASP A 92 9.09 -34.01 6.48
N ALA A 93 8.88 -35.32 6.37
CA ALA A 93 8.46 -36.15 7.50
C ALA A 93 9.55 -36.23 8.58
N LEU A 94 10.81 -36.34 8.18
CA LEU A 94 11.95 -36.31 9.11
C LEU A 94 12.10 -34.93 9.76
N ASP A 95 11.87 -33.85 9.02
CA ASP A 95 11.93 -32.48 9.51
C ASP A 95 10.80 -32.22 10.53
N GLN A 96 9.58 -32.69 10.26
CA GLN A 96 8.47 -32.65 11.22
C GLN A 96 8.73 -33.48 12.47
N PHE A 97 9.44 -34.61 12.33
CA PHE A 97 9.82 -35.47 13.45
C PHE A 97 10.92 -34.84 14.32
N LEU A 98 11.95 -34.28 13.69
CA LEU A 98 13.11 -33.68 14.37
C LEU A 98 12.81 -32.29 14.93
N PHE A 99 12.06 -31.51 14.16
CA PHE A 99 11.61 -30.18 14.51
C PHE A 99 10.10 -30.25 14.65
N THR A 100 9.63 -30.47 15.89
CA THR A 100 8.23 -30.29 16.20
C THR A 100 7.84 -28.90 15.69
N PRO A 101 6.85 -28.78 14.79
CA PRO A 101 6.42 -27.47 14.33
C PRO A 101 5.92 -26.72 15.56
N SER A 102 6.73 -25.77 16.04
CA SER A 102 6.24 -24.70 16.89
C SER A 102 5.02 -24.18 16.15
N THR A 103 3.85 -24.26 16.79
CA THR A 103 2.60 -23.72 16.26
C THR A 103 2.87 -22.27 15.90
N ALA A 104 3.20 -22.02 14.63
CA ALA A 104 3.42 -20.70 14.11
C ALA A 104 2.10 -19.98 14.36
N ALA A 105 2.14 -19.02 15.28
CA ALA A 105 1.01 -18.18 15.58
C ALA A 105 0.45 -17.67 14.26
N SER A 106 -0.84 -17.96 14.06
CA SER A 106 -1.75 -17.42 13.07
C SER A 106 -1.16 -16.32 12.19
N LEU A 107 -1.14 -16.59 10.88
CA LEU A 107 -0.99 -15.61 9.80
C LEU A 107 -1.83 -14.36 10.07
N GLY A 108 -1.17 -13.34 10.62
CA GLY A 108 -1.67 -11.99 10.81
C GLY A 108 -0.47 -11.07 10.67
N GLY A 109 -0.28 -10.54 9.46
CA GLY A 109 0.98 -9.93 9.05
C GLY A 109 1.53 -8.87 10.00
N LYS A 110 2.83 -8.97 10.26
CA LYS A 110 3.79 -7.85 10.37
C LYS A 110 5.21 -8.42 10.51
N PRO A 111 6.10 -8.24 9.51
CA PRO A 111 7.52 -8.41 9.75
C PRO A 111 8.21 -7.05 9.67
N VAL A 112 8.68 -6.52 10.81
CA VAL A 112 9.96 -5.79 10.93
C VAL A 112 10.40 -5.92 12.38
N TYR A 113 11.34 -6.83 12.68
CA TYR A 113 12.15 -6.68 13.88
C TYR A 113 13.18 -5.56 13.59
N PRO A 114 13.34 -4.56 14.47
CA PRO A 114 14.44 -3.61 14.35
C PRO A 114 15.76 -4.33 14.65
N ASP A 115 16.75 -4.11 13.79
CA ASP A 115 18.12 -4.56 13.95
C ASP A 115 18.75 -3.85 15.15
N ALA A 116 18.61 -4.45 16.33
CA ALA A 116 19.31 -4.05 17.55
C ALA A 116 20.71 -4.66 17.57
N ALA A 117 21.52 -4.34 16.56
CA ALA A 117 22.96 -4.64 16.54
C ALA A 117 23.77 -3.55 15.82
N ALA A 118 23.42 -2.28 16.06
CA ALA A 118 24.34 -1.15 15.89
C ALA A 118 24.75 -0.60 17.26
N ALA A 119 25.38 -1.43 18.08
CA ALA A 119 25.96 -1.02 19.36
C ALA A 119 27.28 -1.75 19.63
N THR A 120 28.31 -1.49 18.82
CA THR A 120 29.73 -1.56 19.25
C THR A 120 30.63 -0.79 18.27
N ALA A 121 30.86 0.50 18.55
CA ALA A 121 32.07 1.22 18.17
C ALA A 121 32.13 2.58 18.88
N GLN A 122 32.38 2.56 20.19
CA GLN A 122 33.01 3.68 20.88
C GLN A 122 34.26 3.13 21.57
N ARG A 123 35.42 3.51 21.03
CA ARG A 123 36.68 3.59 21.76
C ARG A 123 37.04 5.07 21.83
#